data_AF-A0A0U5B165-F1
#
_entry.id   AF-A0A0U5B165-F1
#
_cell.length_a   1.000
_cell.length_b   1.000
_cell.length_c   1.000
_cell.angle_alpha   90.00
_cell.angle_beta   90.00
_cell.angle_gamma   90.00
#
_symmetry.space_group_name_H-M   'P 1'
#
loop_
_entity.id
_entity.type
_entity.pdbx_description
1 polymer ?
#
loop_
_entity_poly.entity_id
_entity_poly.type
_entity_poly.pdbx_seq_one_letter_code
_entity_poly.pdbx_strand_id
1 'polypeptide(L)'
;MSSEQKWYILDAYNDFDMEKDVRYRLFRRWDSTKPKVGVIMFNPKQVNPNPFVLGQTLGKITKLLVDQHQHGSIEVVNLFAKTSDSKKLFPREYKKFDSENFEYIQKVVEESEKVVLFWGNGGSVVSKNPRFIELLKKHNHKLWCFGITNKSQPKYVRTLGDSNELISCKVDNNGNICVI
;
A
#
# COMPACT_ATOMS: atom_id res chain seq x y z
N MET A 1 2.28 -13.56 -39.83
CA MET A 1 1.55 -13.30 -38.57
C MET A 1 1.92 -11.91 -38.12
N SER A 2 1.02 -10.94 -38.31
CA SER A 2 1.21 -9.56 -37.89
C SER A 2 1.24 -9.53 -36.36
N SER A 3 2.36 -9.12 -35.77
CA SER A 3 2.44 -8.79 -34.35
C SER A 3 1.50 -7.63 -34.07
N GLU A 4 0.35 -7.89 -33.44
CA GLU A 4 -0.53 -6.83 -32.95
C GLU A 4 0.30 -5.89 -32.06
N GLN A 5 0.36 -4.63 -32.48
CA GLN A 5 1.04 -3.58 -31.74
C GLN A 5 0.25 -3.32 -30.46
N LYS A 6 0.67 -3.97 -29.36
CA LYS A 6 0.08 -3.73 -28.04
C LYS A 6 0.51 -2.35 -27.54
N TRP A 7 -0.46 -1.44 -27.45
CA TRP A 7 -0.27 -0.15 -26.81
C TRP A 7 -0.39 -0.33 -25.30
N TYR A 8 0.71 -0.13 -24.57
CA TYR A 8 0.68 -0.08 -23.11
C TYR A 8 0.19 1.30 -22.67
N ILE A 9 -0.93 1.34 -21.95
CA ILE A 9 -1.42 2.60 -21.37
C ILE A 9 -0.63 2.89 -20.11
N LEU A 10 0.30 3.84 -20.20
CA LEU A 10 0.96 4.45 -19.05
C LEU A 10 0.02 5.46 -18.41
N ASP A 11 -0.14 5.37 -17.10
CA ASP A 11 -1.03 6.26 -16.35
C ASP A 11 -0.51 6.43 -14.92
N ALA A 12 -0.60 7.63 -14.38
CA ALA A 12 -0.19 7.93 -13.02
C ALA A 12 -0.91 9.17 -12.49
N TYR A 13 -1.46 9.07 -11.29
CA TYR A 13 -2.17 10.18 -10.64
C TYR A 13 -2.13 10.05 -9.10
N ASN A 14 -2.50 11.13 -8.41
CA ASN A 14 -2.72 11.15 -6.97
C ASN A 14 -4.16 11.62 -6.72
N ASP A 15 -4.83 11.05 -5.73
CA ASP A 15 -6.05 11.65 -5.15
C ASP A 15 -5.68 12.26 -3.80
N PHE A 16 -5.86 13.57 -3.68
CA PHE A 16 -5.39 14.37 -2.57
C PHE A 16 -6.29 15.58 -2.33
N ASP A 17 -6.16 16.16 -1.15
CA ASP A 17 -6.76 17.43 -0.78
C ASP A 17 -5.66 18.32 -0.18
N MET A 18 -5.40 19.44 -0.87
CA MET A 18 -4.33 20.37 -0.52
C MET A 18 -4.64 21.16 0.75
N GLU A 19 -5.90 21.48 0.99
CA GLU A 19 -6.31 22.30 2.14
C GLU A 19 -6.24 21.49 3.43
N LYS A 20 -6.66 20.22 3.37
CA LYS A 20 -6.50 19.26 4.49
C LYS A 20 -5.06 18.76 4.62
N ASP A 21 -4.24 18.94 3.58
CA ASP A 21 -2.89 18.40 3.44
C ASP A 21 -2.88 16.87 3.65
N VAL A 22 -3.71 16.20 2.84
CA VAL A 22 -3.89 14.74 2.86
C VAL A 22 -3.75 14.17 1.46
N ARG A 23 -3.25 12.93 1.36
CA ARG A 23 -3.28 12.14 0.13
C ARG A 23 -3.89 10.77 0.40
N TYR A 24 -5.02 10.51 -0.24
CA TYR A 24 -5.78 9.29 -0.08
C TYR A 24 -5.13 8.13 -0.86
N ARG A 25 -4.71 8.40 -2.10
CA ARG A 25 -4.00 7.39 -2.92
C ARG A 25 -3.00 7.96 -3.91
N LEU A 26 -2.09 7.10 -4.34
CA LEU A 26 -1.18 7.28 -5.47
C LEU A 26 -1.31 6.06 -6.38
N PHE A 27 -1.48 6.28 -7.67
CA PHE A 27 -1.59 5.22 -8.67
C PHE A 27 -0.49 5.33 -9.72
N ARG A 28 0.02 4.18 -10.17
CA ARG A 28 0.92 4.10 -11.32
C ARG A 28 0.70 2.80 -12.09
N ARG A 29 0.58 2.91 -13.41
CA ARG A 29 0.43 1.79 -14.35
C ARG A 29 1.53 1.82 -15.41
N TRP A 30 2.11 0.66 -15.66
CA TRP A 30 3.07 0.41 -16.74
C TRP A 30 2.57 -0.61 -17.76
N ASP A 31 1.60 -1.46 -17.39
CA ASP A 31 1.00 -2.43 -18.29
C ASP A 31 -0.50 -2.57 -17.99
N SER A 32 -1.35 -2.11 -18.89
CA SER A 32 -2.81 -2.18 -18.73
C SER A 32 -3.42 -3.56 -18.93
N THR A 33 -2.64 -4.53 -19.41
CA THR A 33 -3.10 -5.90 -19.62
C THR A 33 -2.89 -6.80 -18.41
N LYS A 34 -2.26 -6.28 -17.35
CA LYS A 34 -1.85 -7.04 -16.16
C LYS A 34 -2.54 -6.55 -14.89
N PRO A 35 -2.69 -7.43 -13.89
CA PRO A 35 -3.35 -7.11 -12.63
C PRO A 35 -2.65 -6.01 -11.83
N LYS A 36 -3.41 -5.44 -10.89
CA LYS A 36 -3.01 -4.38 -9.98
C LYS A 36 -2.52 -4.93 -8.64
N VAL A 37 -1.51 -4.29 -8.07
CA VAL A 37 -1.04 -4.54 -6.70
C VAL A 37 -1.36 -3.35 -5.80
N GLY A 38 -2.09 -3.60 -4.72
CA GLY A 38 -2.33 -2.63 -3.67
C GLY A 38 -1.16 -2.60 -2.69
N VAL A 39 -0.80 -1.42 -2.18
CA VAL A 39 0.20 -1.29 -1.11
C VAL A 39 -0.40 -0.43 0.00
N ILE A 40 -0.49 -0.97 1.21
CA ILE A 40 -0.96 -0.24 2.39
C ILE A 40 0.24 0.19 3.22
N MET A 41 0.51 1.49 3.24
CA MET A 41 1.61 2.10 3.98
C MET A 41 1.11 2.87 5.21
N PHE A 42 2.03 3.49 5.95
CA PHE A 42 1.68 4.20 7.18
C PHE A 42 1.05 5.57 6.90
N ASN A 43 1.78 6.47 6.22
CA ASN A 43 1.32 7.80 5.85
C ASN A 43 2.06 8.29 4.59
N PRO A 44 1.45 9.16 3.77
CA PRO A 44 2.14 9.78 2.64
C PRO A 44 3.17 10.80 3.10
N LYS A 45 4.29 10.86 2.39
CA LYS A 45 5.35 11.85 2.62
C LYS A 45 4.94 13.25 2.10
N GLN A 46 4.40 13.30 0.89
CA GLN A 46 4.02 14.51 0.18
C GLN A 46 2.56 14.42 -0.26
N VAL A 47 1.85 15.56 -0.27
CA VAL A 47 0.43 15.67 -0.65
C VAL A 47 0.22 15.35 -2.14
N ASN A 48 0.99 15.96 -3.02
CA ASN A 48 0.87 15.80 -4.47
C ASN A 48 2.24 15.82 -5.14
N PRO A 49 3.07 14.76 -5.00
CA PRO A 49 4.31 14.64 -5.76
C PRO A 49 4.00 14.42 -7.24
N ASN A 50 5.02 14.59 -8.09
CA ASN A 50 4.94 14.13 -9.48
C ASN A 50 4.56 12.63 -9.50
N PRO A 51 3.41 12.26 -10.11
CA PRO A 51 2.88 10.91 -10.01
C PRO A 51 3.74 9.86 -10.74
N PHE A 52 4.61 10.27 -11.66
CA PHE A 52 5.55 9.38 -12.35
C PHE A 52 6.83 9.10 -11.53
N VAL A 53 7.08 9.86 -10.46
CA VAL A 53 8.29 9.75 -9.63
C VAL A 53 7.94 9.08 -8.31
N LEU A 54 8.49 7.89 -8.09
CA LEU A 54 8.35 7.16 -6.83
C LEU A 54 9.53 7.43 -5.90
N GLY A 55 9.25 7.61 -4.61
CA GLY A 55 10.30 7.63 -3.59
C GLY A 55 11.02 6.29 -3.47
N GLN A 56 12.22 6.28 -2.87
CA GLN A 56 13.12 5.12 -2.84
C GLN A 56 12.44 3.79 -2.45
N THR A 57 11.66 3.78 -1.36
CA THR A 57 10.97 2.57 -0.88
C THR A 57 9.94 2.06 -1.88
N LEU A 58 9.06 2.93 -2.39
CA LEU A 58 8.05 2.54 -3.38
C LEU A 58 8.68 2.16 -4.72
N GLY A 59 9.77 2.81 -5.13
CA GLY A 59 10.52 2.47 -6.32
C GLY A 59 11.06 1.04 -6.26
N LYS A 60 11.59 0.61 -5.09
CA LYS A 60 12.07 -0.76 -4.88
C LYS A 60 10.95 -1.80 -4.88
N ILE A 61 9.84 -1.52 -4.19
CA ILE A 61 8.64 -2.39 -4.25
C ILE A 61 8.17 -2.53 -5.70
N THR A 62 8.09 -1.43 -6.43
CA THR A 62 7.66 -1.43 -7.84
C THR A 62 8.62 -2.23 -8.70
N LYS A 63 9.93 -2.05 -8.53
CA LYS A 63 10.95 -2.82 -9.24
C LYS A 63 10.77 -4.32 -9.02
N LEU A 64 10.63 -4.76 -7.77
CA LEU A 64 10.38 -6.17 -7.45
C LEU A 64 9.14 -6.71 -8.18
N LEU A 65 8.04 -5.95 -8.21
CA LEU A 65 6.80 -6.35 -8.88
C LEU A 65 6.93 -6.37 -10.41
N VAL A 66 7.71 -5.46 -10.99
CA VAL A 66 8.01 -5.41 -12.43
C VAL A 66 8.87 -6.61 -12.83
N ASP A 67 9.90 -6.92 -12.04
CA ASP A 67 10.83 -8.03 -12.30
C ASP A 67 10.13 -9.41 -12.22
N GLN A 68 9.02 -9.51 -11.48
CA GLN A 68 8.16 -10.71 -11.46
C GLN A 68 7.32 -10.89 -12.75
N HIS A 69 7.21 -9.86 -13.59
CA HIS A 69 6.43 -9.82 -14.83
C HIS A 69 4.93 -10.16 -14.71
N GLN A 70 4.39 -10.32 -13.50
CA GLN A 70 2.99 -10.72 -13.24
C GLN A 70 2.01 -9.55 -13.11
N HIS A 71 2.49 -8.33 -12.84
CA HIS A 71 1.62 -7.19 -12.54
C HIS A 71 1.90 -6.00 -13.45
N GLY A 72 0.90 -5.12 -13.56
CA GLY A 72 0.90 -3.98 -14.46
C GLY A 72 0.72 -2.63 -13.81
N SER A 73 0.36 -2.61 -12.53
CA SER A 73 0.17 -1.36 -11.79
C SER A 73 0.39 -1.53 -10.29
N ILE A 74 0.70 -0.40 -9.64
CA ILE A 74 0.62 -0.25 -8.19
C ILE A 74 -0.42 0.81 -7.83
N GLU A 75 -1.12 0.59 -6.72
CA GLU A 75 -1.96 1.59 -6.07
C GLU A 75 -1.64 1.63 -4.59
N VAL A 76 -1.21 2.80 -4.12
CA VAL A 76 -0.70 3.00 -2.76
C VAL A 76 -1.72 3.78 -1.97
N VAL A 77 -2.18 3.20 -0.87
CA VAL A 77 -2.99 3.84 0.16
C VAL A 77 -2.24 3.84 1.48
N ASN A 78 -2.70 4.65 2.42
CA ASN A 78 -2.06 4.75 3.72
C ASN A 78 -3.08 4.56 4.83
N LEU A 79 -2.66 4.00 5.96
CA LEU A 79 -3.52 3.92 7.15
C LEU A 79 -4.00 5.31 7.59
N PHE A 80 -3.17 6.33 7.39
CA PHE A 80 -3.53 7.72 7.61
C PHE A 80 -3.24 8.54 6.35
N ALA A 81 -4.24 9.27 5.85
CA ALA A 81 -4.10 10.12 4.65
C ALA A 81 -3.26 11.39 4.92
N LYS A 82 -3.17 11.84 6.18
CA LYS A 82 -2.42 13.05 6.56
C LYS A 82 -0.95 12.94 6.15
N THR A 83 -0.45 13.97 5.49
CA THR A 83 0.94 13.96 5.06
C THR A 83 1.87 14.30 6.21
N SER A 84 3.03 13.67 6.22
CA SER A 84 4.10 13.96 7.19
C SER A 84 5.40 13.31 6.75
N ASP A 85 6.48 14.07 6.78
CA ASP A 85 7.81 13.59 6.45
C ASP A 85 8.43 12.65 7.51
N SER A 86 7.79 12.53 8.68
CA SER A 86 8.32 11.73 9.78
C SER A 86 7.23 11.11 10.65
N LYS A 87 7.29 9.78 10.83
CA LYS A 87 6.40 9.07 11.77
C LYS A 87 6.49 9.61 13.21
N LYS A 88 7.65 10.11 13.62
CA LYS A 88 7.86 10.71 14.96
C LYS A 88 7.11 12.03 15.12
N LEU A 89 6.97 12.77 14.02
CA LEU A 89 6.30 14.07 13.97
C LEU A 89 4.85 13.96 13.48
N PHE A 90 4.35 12.74 13.27
CA PHE A 90 2.98 12.54 12.80
C PHE A 90 1.99 13.03 13.87
N PRO A 91 1.11 13.99 13.56
CA PRO A 91 0.30 14.65 14.58
C PRO A 91 -0.71 13.69 15.21
N ARG A 92 -0.92 13.81 16.52
CA ARG A 92 -1.66 12.80 17.31
C ARG A 92 -3.15 12.79 16.98
N GLU A 93 -3.71 13.96 16.68
CA GLU A 93 -5.11 14.18 16.33
C GLU A 93 -5.53 13.46 15.03
N TYR A 94 -4.58 13.15 14.14
CA TYR A 94 -4.82 12.37 12.93
C TYR A 94 -4.53 10.87 13.11
N LYS A 95 -4.02 10.43 14.28
CA LYS A 95 -3.85 8.99 14.59
C LYS A 95 -5.17 8.39 15.06
N LYS A 96 -6.17 8.42 14.18
CA LYS A 96 -7.50 7.85 14.39
C LYS A 96 -7.95 7.14 13.13
N PHE A 97 -8.93 6.26 13.28
CA PHE A 97 -9.62 5.71 12.12
C PHE A 97 -10.43 6.82 11.44
N ASP A 98 -10.28 6.93 10.13
CA ASP A 98 -10.96 7.91 9.29
C ASP A 98 -11.78 7.16 8.24
N SER A 99 -13.09 7.40 8.21
CA SER A 99 -14.00 6.67 7.33
C SER A 99 -13.82 7.06 5.87
N GLU A 100 -13.52 8.33 5.58
CA GLU A 100 -13.27 8.80 4.20
C GLU A 100 -12.03 8.10 3.64
N ASN A 101 -10.91 8.12 4.39
CA ASN A 101 -9.71 7.41 3.99
C ASN A 101 -9.91 5.88 3.91
N PHE A 102 -10.75 5.31 4.77
CA PHE A 102 -11.04 3.88 4.74
C PHE A 102 -11.73 3.42 3.45
N GLU A 103 -12.57 4.26 2.82
CA GLU A 103 -13.19 3.94 1.53
C GLU A 103 -12.15 3.73 0.43
N TYR A 104 -11.10 4.57 0.40
CA TYR A 104 -9.97 4.38 -0.52
C TYR A 104 -9.20 3.09 -0.23
N ILE A 105 -8.95 2.78 1.04
CA ILE A 105 -8.30 1.52 1.43
C ILE A 105 -9.14 0.33 0.98
N GLN A 106 -10.44 0.34 1.26
CA GLN A 106 -11.35 -0.73 0.89
C GLN A 106 -11.32 -0.97 -0.62
N LYS A 107 -11.48 0.08 -1.42
CA LYS A 107 -11.44 -0.01 -2.88
C LYS A 107 -10.15 -0.66 -3.38
N VAL A 108 -8.99 -0.23 -2.87
CA VAL A 108 -7.70 -0.79 -3.28
C VAL A 108 -7.57 -2.26 -2.85
N VAL A 109 -8.01 -2.61 -1.65
CA VAL A 109 -7.99 -4.00 -1.18
C VAL A 109 -8.90 -4.88 -2.04
N GLU A 110 -10.09 -4.41 -2.39
CA GLU A 110 -11.06 -5.18 -3.17
C GLU A 110 -10.58 -5.39 -4.62
N GLU A 111 -10.09 -4.35 -5.28
CA GLU A 111 -9.74 -4.34 -6.71
C GLU A 111 -8.34 -4.89 -7.05
N SER A 112 -7.47 -5.10 -6.05
CA SER A 112 -6.10 -5.58 -6.30
C SER A 112 -6.01 -7.10 -6.28
N GLU A 113 -5.16 -7.68 -7.14
CA GLU A 113 -4.87 -9.12 -7.13
C GLU A 113 -4.00 -9.50 -5.91
N LYS A 114 -3.06 -8.63 -5.54
CA LYS A 114 -2.23 -8.74 -4.33
C LYS A 114 -2.30 -7.46 -3.52
N VAL A 115 -2.23 -7.57 -2.20
CA VAL A 115 -2.15 -6.44 -1.28
C VAL A 115 -0.93 -6.58 -0.39
N VAL A 116 0.04 -5.67 -0.56
CA VAL A 116 1.26 -5.61 0.24
C VAL A 116 1.04 -4.74 1.48
N LEU A 117 1.19 -5.34 2.66
CA LEU A 117 1.09 -4.68 3.96
C LEU A 117 2.46 -4.13 4.37
N PHE A 118 2.57 -2.82 4.65
CA PHE A 118 3.87 -2.14 4.84
C PHE A 118 3.85 -0.92 5.79
N TRP A 119 3.09 -0.96 6.89
CA TRP A 119 2.95 0.22 7.77
C TRP A 119 3.86 0.24 9.01
N GLY A 120 4.38 -0.89 9.49
CA GLY A 120 5.21 -0.96 10.69
C GLY A 120 4.43 -0.76 12.01
N ASN A 121 5.13 -0.70 13.14
CA ASN A 121 4.51 -0.70 14.48
C ASN A 121 3.56 0.46 14.80
N GLY A 122 3.61 1.56 14.03
CA GLY A 122 2.77 2.73 14.31
C GLY A 122 1.30 2.58 13.89
N GLY A 123 0.97 1.56 13.08
CA GLY A 123 -0.36 1.45 12.47
C GLY A 123 -1.46 0.86 13.33
N SER A 124 -1.17 0.49 14.59
CA SER A 124 -2.06 -0.29 15.44
C SER A 124 -3.43 0.34 15.70
N VAL A 125 -3.55 1.67 15.60
CA VAL A 125 -4.85 2.34 15.76
C VAL A 125 -5.83 1.93 14.66
N VAL A 126 -5.36 1.84 13.41
CA VAL A 126 -6.21 1.49 12.26
C VAL A 126 -6.25 -0.01 12.07
N SER A 127 -5.11 -0.72 12.21
CA SER A 127 -5.08 -2.17 11.99
C SER A 127 -5.88 -2.98 13.00
N LYS A 128 -6.21 -2.39 14.16
CA LYS A 128 -7.09 -2.99 15.18
C LYS A 128 -8.54 -2.54 15.09
N ASN A 129 -8.89 -1.68 14.13
CA ASN A 129 -10.28 -1.29 13.94
C ASN A 129 -11.08 -2.48 13.39
N PRO A 130 -12.29 -2.80 13.92
CA PRO A 130 -13.09 -3.93 13.46
C PRO A 130 -13.37 -3.94 11.96
N ARG A 131 -13.69 -2.78 11.35
CA ARG A 131 -13.96 -2.68 9.90
C ARG A 131 -12.72 -3.01 9.07
N PHE A 132 -11.55 -2.56 9.52
CA PHE A 132 -10.29 -2.83 8.85
C PHE A 132 -9.90 -4.31 8.97
N ILE A 133 -10.09 -4.92 10.15
CA ILE A 133 -9.87 -6.35 10.37
C ILE A 133 -10.79 -7.17 9.45
N GLU A 134 -12.08 -6.85 9.42
CA GLU A 134 -13.07 -7.55 8.60
C GLU A 134 -12.72 -7.50 7.10
N LEU A 135 -12.38 -6.30 6.60
CA LEU A 135 -11.91 -6.09 5.23
C LEU A 135 -10.72 -7.00 4.91
N LEU A 136 -9.66 -6.95 5.73
CA LEU A 136 -8.47 -7.75 5.47
C LEU A 136 -8.74 -9.26 5.62
N LYS A 137 -9.55 -9.69 6.59
CA LYS A 137 -9.91 -11.11 6.78
C LYS A 137 -10.58 -11.69 5.55
N LYS A 138 -11.54 -10.95 4.96
CA LYS A 138 -12.24 -11.34 3.72
C LYS A 138 -11.27 -11.56 2.55
N HIS A 139 -10.09 -10.93 2.61
CA HIS A 139 -9.08 -10.95 1.56
C HIS A 139 -7.75 -11.58 1.97
N ASN A 140 -7.73 -12.41 3.04
CA ASN A 140 -6.51 -13.05 3.55
C ASN A 140 -5.70 -13.82 2.49
N HIS A 141 -6.36 -14.44 1.51
CA HIS A 141 -5.72 -15.22 0.44
C HIS A 141 -4.81 -14.40 -0.49
N LYS A 142 -4.91 -13.06 -0.44
CA LYS A 142 -4.14 -12.15 -1.29
C LYS A 142 -3.28 -11.15 -0.52
N LEU A 143 -3.08 -11.34 0.78
CA LEU A 143 -2.23 -10.46 1.58
C LEU A 143 -0.78 -10.92 1.60
N TRP A 144 0.13 -9.98 1.45
CA TRP A 144 1.58 -10.20 1.42
C TRP A 144 2.28 -9.17 2.30
N CYS A 145 3.43 -9.51 2.86
CA CYS A 145 4.27 -8.55 3.58
C CYS A 145 5.76 -8.90 3.40
N PHE A 146 6.67 -8.06 3.91
CA PHE A 146 8.12 -8.34 3.94
C PHE A 146 8.56 -8.95 5.28
N GLY A 147 7.62 -9.53 6.04
CA GLY A 147 7.83 -10.01 7.40
C GLY A 147 7.04 -9.24 8.45
N ILE A 148 7.11 -9.74 9.68
CA ILE A 148 6.36 -9.24 10.83
C ILE A 148 7.30 -8.72 11.92
N THR A 149 6.85 -7.69 12.65
CA THR A 149 7.55 -7.18 13.83
C THR A 149 7.20 -8.02 15.07
N ASN A 150 7.91 -7.78 16.18
CA ASN A 150 7.58 -8.36 17.48
C ASN A 150 6.22 -7.92 18.04
N LYS A 151 5.56 -6.93 17.42
CA LYS A 151 4.19 -6.49 17.76
C LYS A 151 3.14 -7.06 16.79
N SER A 152 3.53 -8.07 16.01
CA SER A 152 2.69 -8.69 14.99
C SER A 152 2.11 -7.68 14.00
N GLN A 153 2.93 -6.70 13.60
CA GLN A 153 2.60 -5.73 12.55
C GLN A 153 3.50 -5.99 11.34
N PRO A 154 3.08 -5.66 10.11
CA PRO A 154 3.92 -5.85 8.93
C PRO A 154 5.13 -4.92 9.01
N LYS A 155 6.31 -5.43 8.66
CA LYS A 155 7.55 -4.65 8.69
C LYS A 155 7.47 -3.48 7.71
N TYR A 156 7.90 -2.32 8.18
CA TYR A 156 8.34 -1.23 7.32
C TYR A 156 9.86 -1.35 7.18
N VAL A 157 10.33 -1.81 6.03
CA VAL A 157 11.75 -1.97 5.74
C VAL A 157 12.30 -0.68 5.12
N ARG A 158 13.19 0.03 5.83
CA ARG A 158 13.77 1.28 5.32
C ARG A 158 14.59 1.08 4.05
N THR A 159 15.38 0.02 4.03
CA THR A 159 16.25 -0.34 2.91
C THR A 159 15.87 -1.73 2.45
N LEU A 160 15.02 -1.80 1.44
CA LEU A 160 14.80 -3.06 0.72
C LEU A 160 16.08 -3.37 -0.09
N GLY A 161 16.67 -4.54 0.13
CA GLY A 161 17.75 -5.11 -0.68
C GLY A 161 17.26 -6.32 -1.47
N ASP A 162 18.16 -6.95 -2.21
CA ASP A 162 17.80 -8.05 -3.13
C ASP A 162 17.30 -9.31 -2.41
N SER A 163 17.64 -9.48 -1.12
CA SER A 163 17.16 -10.58 -0.28
C SER A 163 15.77 -10.37 0.32
N ASN A 164 15.13 -9.22 0.07
CA ASN A 164 13.78 -8.96 0.58
C ASN A 164 12.73 -9.51 -0.37
N GLU A 165 12.08 -10.59 0.04
CA GLU A 165 10.98 -11.21 -0.69
C GLU A 165 9.63 -10.92 -0.03
N LEU A 166 8.58 -10.92 -0.85
CA LEU A 166 7.20 -10.91 -0.37
C LEU A 166 6.81 -12.30 0.11
N ILE A 167 6.31 -12.39 1.34
CA ILE A 167 5.79 -13.62 1.92
C ILE A 167 4.29 -13.50 2.17
N SER A 168 3.57 -14.61 2.03
CA SER A 168 2.13 -14.65 2.30
C SER A 168 1.87 -14.38 3.78
N CYS A 169 0.79 -13.64 4.06
CA CYS A 169 0.39 -13.35 5.42
C CYS A 169 -1.14 -13.28 5.55
N LYS A 170 -1.62 -13.25 6.79
CA LYS A 170 -3.02 -13.06 7.14
C LYS A 170 -3.16 -12.13 8.33
N VAL A 171 -4.36 -11.58 8.50
CA VAL A 171 -4.78 -10.90 9.73
C VAL A 171 -5.59 -11.85 10.63
N ASP A 172 -5.39 -11.77 11.95
CA ASP A 172 -6.19 -12.47 12.96
C ASP A 172 -7.39 -11.61 13.46
N ASN A 173 -8.16 -12.14 14.41
CA ASN A 173 -9.31 -11.42 14.97
C ASN A 173 -8.94 -10.18 15.80
N ASN A 174 -7.66 -9.99 16.13
CA ASN A 174 -7.14 -8.89 16.94
C ASN A 174 -6.39 -7.85 16.12
N GLY A 175 -6.35 -7.98 14.78
CA GLY A 175 -5.58 -7.10 13.90
C GLY A 175 -4.08 -7.38 13.87
N ASN A 176 -3.65 -8.55 14.37
CA ASN A 176 -2.27 -8.99 14.26
C ASN A 176 -2.03 -9.65 12.89
N ILE A 177 -0.86 -9.40 12.32
CA ILE A 177 -0.41 -10.05 11.09
C ILE A 177 0.43 -11.28 11.41
N CYS A 178 0.09 -12.39 10.75
CA CYS A 178 0.80 -13.67 10.83
C CYS A 178 1.29 -14.06 9.43
N VAL A 179 2.52 -14.57 9.33
CA VAL A 179 3.02 -15.21 8.11
C VAL A 179 2.38 -16.61 7.99
N ILE A 180 2.16 -17.07 6.76
CA ILE A 180 1.58 -18.39 6.45
C ILE A 180 2.61 -19.22 5.69
#